data_AF-A0A7V0JGT3-F1
#
_entry.id   AF-A0A7V0JGT3-F1
#
_cell.length_a   1.000
_cell.length_b   1.000
_cell.length_c   1.000
_cell.angle_alpha   90.00
_cell.angle_beta   90.00
_cell.angle_gamma   90.00
#
_symmetry.space_group_name_H-M   'P 1'
#
loop_
_entity.id
_entity.type
_entity.pdbx_description
1 polymer ?
#
loop_
_entity_poly.entity_id
_entity_poly.type
_entity_poly.pdbx_seq_one_letter_code
_entity_poly.pdbx_strand_id
1 'polypeptide(L)'
;MDSESNIKKNETPGVVNSHKSRWSDLIRLEDYWAIWFGFVIIFGSLLQWIPKIPKVGDWTTNPLTAFMIVKEGLVTGNILLDLILLMVGLGMLTSIGIAFMRVEKIGRYFLGFIGVFIISCFAYWISHQANIKYCGLSYAMWALLVGLL
;
A
#
# COMPACT_ATOMS: atom_id res chain seq x y z
N MET A 1 50.05 18.36 51.22
CA MET A 1 50.35 17.44 50.10
C MET A 1 49.33 16.31 50.16
N ASP A 2 48.02 16.47 49.96
CA ASP A 2 47.17 17.37 49.17
C ASP A 2 47.48 17.39 47.69
N SER A 3 46.57 16.77 46.93
CA SER A 3 46.20 17.01 45.52
C SER A 3 46.61 16.03 44.41
N GLU A 4 47.36 14.95 44.65
CA GLU A 4 47.76 14.05 43.53
C GLU A 4 47.00 12.70 43.44
N SER A 5 46.21 12.30 44.43
CA SER A 5 45.55 10.98 44.41
C SER A 5 44.15 10.94 43.78
N ASN A 6 43.63 12.07 43.28
CA ASN A 6 42.24 12.17 42.80
C ASN A 6 42.10 12.30 41.26
N ILE A 7 43.17 12.12 40.49
CA ILE A 7 43.17 12.30 39.01
C ILE A 7 43.35 10.96 38.28
N LYS A 8 42.73 9.87 38.77
CA LYS A 8 42.70 8.58 38.05
C LYS A 8 41.35 7.86 38.14
N LYS A 9 40.24 8.55 37.82
CA LYS A 9 38.91 7.92 37.66
C LYS A 9 38.12 8.49 36.48
N ASN A 10 38.80 8.74 35.37
CA ASN A 10 38.20 9.28 34.16
C ASN A 10 38.66 8.53 32.91
N GLU A 11 38.93 7.24 33.07
CA GLU A 11 38.84 6.29 31.97
C GLU A 11 37.43 5.72 32.00
N THR A 12 36.53 6.31 31.21
CA THR A 12 35.35 5.57 30.76
C THR A 12 35.88 4.38 29.97
N PRO A 13 35.76 3.13 30.46
CA PRO A 13 36.15 1.98 29.67
C PRO A 13 35.33 2.08 28.38
N GLY A 14 36.03 2.15 27.25
CA GLY A 14 35.43 2.28 25.94
C GLY A 14 34.31 1.27 25.81
N VAL A 15 33.08 1.75 25.96
CA VAL A 15 31.89 0.98 25.66
C VAL A 15 31.85 0.93 24.14
N VAL A 16 32.67 0.05 23.57
CA VAL A 16 32.39 -0.54 22.27
C VAL A 16 31.14 -1.34 22.50
N ASN A 17 29.99 -0.66 22.42
CA ASN A 17 28.73 -1.30 22.13
C ASN A 17 28.94 -1.92 20.74
N SER A 18 29.40 -3.17 20.71
CA SER A 18 29.29 -3.95 19.50
C SER A 18 27.80 -4.04 19.24
N HIS A 19 27.29 -3.19 18.35
CA HIS A 19 25.96 -3.32 17.79
C HIS A 19 26.00 -4.62 17.01
N LYS A 20 25.80 -5.73 17.73
CA LYS A 20 25.71 -7.07 17.18
C LYS A 20 24.41 -7.01 16.40
N SER A 21 24.50 -6.60 15.14
CA SER A 21 23.40 -6.58 14.19
C SER A 21 22.85 -7.99 14.15
N ARG A 22 21.88 -8.25 15.02
CA ARG A 22 21.20 -9.54 15.05
C ARG A 22 20.38 -9.49 13.80
N TRP A 23 20.56 -10.47 12.93
CA TRP A 23 19.78 -10.61 11.70
C TRP A 23 18.27 -10.48 11.96
N SER A 24 17.82 -10.78 13.18
CA SER A 24 16.47 -10.54 13.73
C SER A 24 16.03 -9.07 13.78
N ASP A 25 16.97 -8.14 13.98
CA ASP A 25 16.71 -6.70 14.03
C ASP A 25 16.44 -6.16 12.62
N LEU A 26 17.11 -6.69 11.58
CA LEU A 26 16.85 -6.32 10.17
C LEU A 26 15.45 -6.73 9.70
N ILE A 27 14.93 -7.85 10.20
CA ILE A 27 13.56 -8.32 9.93
C ILE A 27 12.50 -7.56 10.76
N ARG A 28 12.93 -6.90 11.84
CA ARG A 28 12.08 -6.07 12.73
C ARG A 28 12.20 -4.57 12.45
N LEU A 29 13.23 -4.15 11.72
CA LEU A 29 13.39 -2.81 11.18
C LEU A 29 12.29 -2.57 10.14
N GLU A 30 11.66 -1.40 10.24
CA GLU A 30 10.36 -1.05 9.64
C GLU A 30 10.34 -1.12 8.10
N ASP A 31 11.49 -1.18 7.42
CA ASP A 31 11.60 -1.06 5.97
C ASP A 31 11.64 -2.40 5.19
N TYR A 32 11.97 -3.52 5.84
CA TYR A 32 12.21 -4.79 5.13
C TYR A 32 10.93 -5.43 4.56
N TRP A 33 9.77 -5.17 5.18
CA TRP A 33 8.49 -5.72 4.73
C TRP A 33 8.09 -5.24 3.33
N ALA A 34 8.37 -3.98 3.00
CA ALA A 34 8.10 -3.44 1.66
C ALA A 34 8.90 -4.16 0.57
N ILE A 35 10.15 -4.52 0.87
CA ILE A 35 11.03 -5.29 -0.02
C ILE A 35 10.48 -6.71 -0.23
N TRP A 36 10.04 -7.38 0.85
CA TRP A 36 9.42 -8.70 0.75
C TRP A 36 8.12 -8.69 -0.05
N PHE A 37 7.25 -7.69 0.14
CA PHE A 37 6.06 -7.52 -0.70
C PHE A 37 6.41 -7.31 -2.17
N GLY A 38 7.45 -6.52 -2.46
CA GLY A 38 7.97 -6.35 -3.82
C GLY A 38 8.39 -7.67 -4.46
N PHE A 39 9.17 -8.49 -3.76
CA PHE A 39 9.58 -9.81 -4.26
C PHE A 39 8.39 -10.75 -4.48
N VAL A 40 7.42 -10.77 -3.55
CA VAL A 40 6.22 -11.60 -3.68
C VAL A 40 5.38 -11.17 -4.88
N ILE A 41 5.22 -9.87 -5.13
CA ILE A 41 4.48 -9.36 -6.29
C ILE A 41 5.19 -9.72 -7.60
N ILE A 42 6.51 -9.56 -7.67
CA ILE A 42 7.29 -9.92 -8.87
C ILE A 42 7.17 -11.42 -9.15
N PHE A 43 7.36 -12.25 -8.13
CA PHE A 43 7.28 -13.70 -8.27
C PHE A 43 5.85 -14.16 -8.60
N GLY A 44 4.84 -13.58 -7.95
CA GLY A 44 3.43 -13.85 -8.23
C GLY A 44 2.99 -13.44 -9.63
N SER A 45 3.56 -12.36 -10.16
CA SER A 45 3.34 -11.93 -11.55
C SER A 45 3.94 -12.92 -12.56
N LEU A 46 5.17 -13.39 -12.31
CA LEU A 46 5.83 -14.41 -13.13
C LEU A 46 5.05 -15.72 -13.15
N LEU A 47 4.47 -16.11 -12.02
CA LEU A 47 3.64 -17.31 -11.90
C LEU A 47 2.21 -17.12 -12.47
N GLN A 48 1.84 -15.92 -12.96
CA GLN A 48 0.48 -15.57 -13.39
C GLN A 48 -0.58 -15.86 -12.30
N TRP A 49 -0.20 -15.79 -11.03
CA TRP A 49 -1.08 -16.05 -9.89
C TRP A 49 -2.04 -14.87 -9.65
N ILE A 50 -1.78 -13.70 -10.21
CA ILE A 50 -2.64 -12.53 -10.01
C ILE A 50 -3.99 -12.78 -10.73
N PRO A 51 -5.12 -12.91 -10.00
CA PRO A 51 -6.43 -13.07 -10.62
C PRO A 51 -6.78 -11.83 -11.44
N LYS A 52 -7.63 -12.01 -12.46
CA LYS A 52 -8.10 -10.93 -13.34
C LYS A 52 -8.44 -9.68 -12.53
N ILE A 53 -7.76 -8.58 -12.84
CA ILE A 53 -7.96 -7.30 -12.17
C ILE A 53 -9.36 -6.79 -12.56
N PRO A 54 -10.23 -6.45 -11.60
CA PRO A 54 -11.51 -5.86 -11.92
C PRO A 54 -11.29 -4.53 -12.65
N LYS A 55 -11.87 -4.42 -13.84
CA LYS A 55 -11.77 -3.25 -14.69
C LYS A 55 -13.12 -2.54 -14.72
N VAL A 56 -13.13 -1.24 -14.41
CA VAL A 56 -14.33 -0.41 -14.57
C VAL A 56 -14.62 -0.23 -16.06
N GLY A 57 -15.89 -0.32 -16.44
CA GLY A 57 -16.33 -0.06 -17.80
C GLY A 57 -16.29 1.43 -18.13
N ASP A 58 -16.06 1.76 -19.40
CA ASP A 58 -16.17 3.13 -19.88
C ASP A 58 -17.63 3.59 -19.83
N TRP A 59 -17.86 4.83 -19.41
CA TRP A 59 -19.20 5.40 -19.34
C TRP A 59 -19.26 6.77 -20.01
N THR A 60 -20.34 6.98 -20.77
CA THR A 60 -20.59 8.21 -21.55
C THR A 60 -21.82 8.95 -21.01
N THR A 61 -22.95 8.24 -20.96
CA THR A 61 -24.27 8.85 -20.73
C THR A 61 -24.85 8.48 -19.36
N ASN A 62 -24.60 7.23 -18.92
CA ASN A 62 -25.07 6.72 -17.63
C ASN A 62 -23.88 6.23 -16.80
N PRO A 63 -23.57 6.86 -15.66
CA PRO A 63 -22.36 6.53 -14.88
C PRO A 63 -22.47 5.19 -14.14
N LEU A 64 -23.69 4.66 -14.01
CA LEU A 64 -23.98 3.35 -13.43
C LEU A 64 -23.62 2.17 -14.35
N THR A 65 -23.50 2.37 -15.66
CA THR A 65 -23.08 1.30 -16.58
C THR A 65 -21.62 0.89 -16.36
N ALA A 66 -20.82 1.79 -15.79
CA ALA A 66 -19.42 1.56 -15.46
C ALA A 66 -19.23 0.40 -14.46
N PHE A 67 -20.23 0.14 -13.61
CA PHE A 67 -20.18 -0.88 -12.57
C PHE A 67 -20.70 -2.27 -13.00
N MET A 68 -21.23 -2.37 -14.22
CA MET A 68 -21.76 -3.62 -14.75
C MET A 68 -20.79 -4.24 -15.75
N ILE A 69 -20.57 -5.54 -15.65
CA ILE A 69 -19.81 -6.31 -16.64
C ILE A 69 -20.79 -6.75 -17.72
N VAL A 70 -20.84 -5.99 -18.81
CA VAL A 70 -21.62 -6.34 -19.99
C VAL A 70 -20.71 -7.05 -20.98
N LYS A 71 -20.94 -8.35 -21.18
CA LYS A 71 -20.25 -9.12 -22.20
C LYS A 71 -21.28 -9.54 -23.23
N GLU A 72 -21.09 -9.10 -24.47
CA GLU A 72 -21.96 -9.47 -25.62
C GLU A 72 -23.47 -9.16 -25.37
N GLY A 73 -23.76 -8.06 -24.67
CA GLY A 73 -25.13 -7.61 -24.42
C GLY A 73 -25.84 -8.28 -23.23
N LEU A 74 -25.20 -9.23 -22.56
CA LEU A 74 -25.71 -9.86 -21.33
C LEU A 74 -24.98 -9.30 -20.10
N VAL A 75 -25.75 -8.93 -19.06
CA VAL A 75 -25.21 -8.55 -17.76
C VAL A 75 -24.65 -9.80 -17.11
N THR A 76 -23.34 -9.98 -17.22
CA THR A 76 -22.64 -11.19 -16.77
C THR A 76 -22.29 -11.11 -15.29
N GLY A 77 -22.20 -9.89 -14.73
CA GLY A 77 -21.95 -9.69 -13.30
C GLY A 77 -21.70 -8.23 -12.92
N ASN A 78 -21.31 -8.04 -11.67
CA ASN A 78 -21.12 -6.73 -11.05
C ASN A 78 -19.67 -6.59 -10.60
N ILE A 79 -19.01 -5.48 -10.96
CA ILE A 79 -17.62 -5.24 -10.49
C ILE A 79 -17.56 -4.92 -9.00
N LEU A 80 -18.69 -4.57 -8.37
CA LEU A 80 -18.74 -4.19 -6.96
C LEU A 80 -18.29 -5.34 -6.04
N LEU A 81 -18.63 -6.59 -6.39
CA LEU A 81 -18.20 -7.76 -5.63
C LEU A 81 -16.68 -7.91 -5.71
N ASP A 82 -16.12 -7.79 -6.92
CA ASP A 82 -14.67 -7.85 -7.12
C ASP A 82 -13.94 -6.67 -6.46
N LEU A 83 -14.56 -5.49 -6.42
CA LEU A 83 -14.00 -4.32 -5.75
C LEU A 83 -13.93 -4.51 -4.23
N ILE A 84 -14.97 -5.11 -3.63
CA ILE A 84 -14.97 -5.47 -2.20
C ILE A 84 -13.94 -6.57 -1.94
N LEU A 85 -13.86 -7.59 -2.81
CA LEU A 85 -12.85 -8.64 -2.69
C LEU A 85 -11.42 -8.07 -2.75
N LEU A 86 -11.19 -7.11 -3.65
CA LEU A 86 -9.91 -6.43 -3.80
C LEU A 86 -9.59 -5.52 -2.60
N MET A 87 -10.59 -4.81 -2.06
CA MET A 87 -10.46 -4.03 -0.82
C MET A 87 -10.04 -4.94 0.35
N VAL A 88 -10.73 -6.06 0.53
CA VAL A 88 -10.43 -7.02 1.60
C VAL A 88 -9.07 -7.68 1.37
N GLY A 89 -8.75 -8.09 0.16
CA GLY A 89 -7.48 -8.74 -0.18
C GLY A 89 -6.27 -7.82 0.05
N LEU A 90 -6.31 -6.59 -0.49
CA LEU A 90 -5.26 -5.59 -0.25
C LEU A 90 -5.21 -5.16 1.21
N GLY A 91 -6.37 -4.94 1.84
CA GLY A 91 -6.45 -4.55 3.25
C GLY A 91 -5.91 -5.62 4.19
N MET A 92 -6.13 -6.91 3.90
CA MET A 92 -5.52 -8.02 4.64
C MET A 92 -4.01 -8.06 4.41
N LEU A 93 -3.57 -7.94 3.15
CA LEU A 93 -2.14 -7.96 2.80
C LEU A 93 -1.36 -6.86 3.50
N THR A 94 -1.88 -5.64 3.51
CA THR A 94 -1.22 -4.50 4.16
C THR A 94 -1.35 -4.54 5.68
N SER A 95 -2.48 -5.02 6.21
CA SER A 95 -2.68 -5.24 7.64
C SER A 95 -1.70 -6.28 8.22
N ILE A 96 -1.39 -7.35 7.46
CA ILE A 96 -0.34 -8.31 7.81
C ILE A 96 1.01 -7.60 7.93
N GLY A 97 1.37 -6.76 6.95
CA GLY A 97 2.61 -5.98 7.00
C GLY A 97 2.71 -5.16 8.29
N ILE A 98 1.62 -4.52 8.71
CA ILE A 98 1.59 -3.66 9.89
C ILE A 98 1.53 -4.43 11.20
N ALA A 99 0.86 -5.59 11.21
CA ALA A 99 0.86 -6.48 12.36
C ALA A 99 2.29 -6.95 12.70
N PHE A 100 3.13 -7.17 11.68
CA PHE A 100 4.53 -7.50 11.89
C PHE A 100 5.41 -6.30 12.30
N MET A 101 5.04 -5.07 11.92
CA MET A 101 5.71 -3.83 12.36
C MET A 101 5.41 -3.44 13.84
N ARG A 102 4.74 -4.30 14.62
CA ARG A 102 4.41 -4.07 16.05
C ARG A 102 3.68 -2.75 16.34
N VAL A 103 3.00 -2.17 15.35
CA VAL A 103 2.18 -0.98 15.57
C VAL A 103 1.00 -1.37 16.45
N GLU A 104 0.85 -0.72 17.61
CA GLU A 104 -0.13 -1.10 18.63
C GLU A 104 -1.60 -0.99 18.17
N LYS A 105 -1.87 -0.35 17.02
CA LYS A 105 -3.23 0.06 16.60
C LYS A 105 -3.55 -0.30 15.14
N ILE A 106 -3.55 -1.59 14.82
CA ILE A 106 -3.96 -2.15 13.51
C ILE A 106 -5.36 -1.63 13.09
N GLY A 107 -6.31 -1.53 14.02
CA GLY A 107 -7.66 -1.06 13.70
C GLY A 107 -7.71 0.37 13.16
N ARG A 108 -6.80 1.25 13.61
CA ARG A 108 -6.72 2.63 13.12
C ARG A 108 -6.12 2.70 11.72
N TYR A 109 -5.16 1.82 11.42
CA TYR A 109 -4.63 1.68 10.07
C TYR A 109 -5.71 1.21 9.10
N PHE A 110 -6.46 0.16 9.45
CA PHE A 110 -7.48 -0.41 8.56
C PHE A 110 -8.56 0.63 8.22
N LEU A 111 -8.92 1.49 9.17
CA LEU A 111 -9.83 2.62 8.93
C LEU A 111 -9.26 3.63 7.93
N GLY A 112 -7.97 3.95 8.03
CA GLY A 112 -7.26 4.79 7.05
C GLY A 112 -7.19 4.14 5.67
N PHE A 113 -6.95 2.84 5.61
CA PHE A 113 -6.93 2.07 4.37
C PHE A 113 -8.29 2.14 3.64
N ILE A 114 -9.40 1.96 4.35
CA ILE A 114 -10.75 2.09 3.77
C ILE A 114 -10.95 3.49 3.17
N GLY A 115 -10.52 4.54 3.87
CA GLY A 115 -10.61 5.92 3.38
C GLY A 115 -9.84 6.13 2.07
N VAL A 116 -8.57 5.72 2.03
CA VAL A 116 -7.73 5.82 0.82
C VAL A 116 -8.30 4.98 -0.32
N PHE A 117 -8.82 3.79 -0.02
CA PHE A 117 -9.41 2.90 -1.02
C PHE A 117 -10.63 3.54 -1.69
N ILE A 118 -11.52 4.15 -0.90
CA ILE A 118 -12.71 4.84 -1.43
C ILE A 118 -12.29 6.01 -2.33
N ILE A 119 -11.32 6.83 -1.90
CA ILE A 119 -10.81 7.95 -2.71
C ILE A 119 -10.22 7.43 -4.02
N SER A 120 -9.45 6.35 -3.99
CA SER A 120 -8.90 5.71 -5.19
C SER A 120 -10.00 5.19 -6.12
N CYS A 121 -11.08 4.60 -5.57
CA CYS A 121 -12.21 4.14 -6.39
C CYS A 121 -12.92 5.29 -7.09
N PHE A 122 -13.11 6.42 -6.39
CA PHE A 122 -13.67 7.64 -6.97
C PHE A 122 -12.80 8.18 -8.10
N ALA A 123 -11.48 8.28 -7.87
CA ALA A 123 -10.54 8.70 -8.91
C ALA A 123 -10.57 7.75 -10.12
N TYR A 124 -10.61 6.44 -9.87
CA TYR A 124 -10.67 5.42 -10.92
C TYR A 124 -11.96 5.47 -11.74
N TRP A 125 -13.09 5.72 -11.09
CA TRP A 125 -14.38 5.86 -11.75
C TRP A 125 -14.48 7.12 -12.62
N ILE A 126 -14.01 8.27 -12.10
CA ILE A 126 -13.98 9.53 -12.86
C ILE A 126 -13.07 9.39 -14.08
N SER A 127 -11.93 8.71 -13.95
CA SER A 127 -11.00 8.48 -15.06
C SER A 127 -11.59 7.65 -16.22
N HIS A 128 -12.68 6.90 -16.02
CA HIS A 128 -13.33 6.10 -17.06
C HIS A 128 -14.43 6.85 -17.82
N GLN A 129 -14.57 8.15 -17.58
CA GLN A 129 -15.45 8.99 -18.37
C GLN A 129 -14.84 9.22 -19.77
N ALA A 130 -15.61 8.94 -20.81
CA ALA A 130 -15.12 8.90 -22.20
C ALA A 130 -14.60 10.25 -22.74
N ASN A 131 -15.17 11.40 -22.32
CA ASN A 131 -14.73 12.73 -22.77
C ASN A 131 -13.35 13.11 -22.20
N ILE A 132 -12.99 12.63 -21.01
CA ILE A 132 -11.68 12.94 -20.39
C ILE A 132 -10.53 12.21 -21.12
N LYS A 133 -10.79 11.04 -21.71
CA LYS A 133 -9.78 10.28 -22.47
C LYS A 133 -9.31 10.98 -23.75
N TYR A 134 -10.20 11.72 -24.42
CA TYR A 134 -9.85 12.47 -25.64
C TYR A 134 -8.87 13.61 -25.36
N CYS A 135 -8.84 14.14 -24.13
CA CYS A 135 -7.96 15.23 -23.75
C CYS A 135 -6.58 14.77 -23.25
N GLY A 136 -6.24 13.47 -23.34
CA GLY A 136 -4.96 12.93 -22.85
C GLY A 136 -4.81 12.95 -21.32
N LEU A 137 -5.85 13.40 -20.60
CA LEU A 137 -5.96 13.46 -19.14
C LEU A 137 -6.24 12.07 -18.56
N SER A 138 -5.29 11.17 -18.76
CA SER A 138 -5.33 9.82 -18.22
C SER A 138 -5.14 9.81 -16.69
N TYR A 139 -5.20 8.61 -16.12
CA TYR A 139 -4.97 8.29 -14.69
C TYR A 139 -3.85 9.08 -14.01
N ALA A 140 -2.78 9.40 -14.74
CA ALA A 140 -1.62 10.14 -14.25
C ALA A 140 -1.95 11.57 -13.79
N MET A 141 -2.88 12.29 -14.45
CA MET A 141 -3.21 13.67 -14.08
C MET A 141 -3.97 13.77 -12.75
N TRP A 142 -4.87 12.82 -12.48
CA TRP A 142 -5.60 12.78 -11.21
C TRP A 142 -4.70 12.40 -10.04
N ALA A 143 -3.76 11.48 -10.27
CA ALA A 143 -2.74 11.13 -9.28
C ALA A 143 -1.83 12.32 -8.95
N LEU A 144 -1.46 13.14 -9.94
CA LEU A 144 -0.67 14.36 -9.73
C LEU A 144 -1.48 15.46 -9.04
N LEU A 145 -2.74 15.67 -9.43
CA LEU A 145 -3.59 16.72 -8.85
C LEU A 145 -3.87 16.44 -7.37
N VAL A 146 -4.23 15.22 -7.02
CA VAL A 146 -4.47 14.80 -5.63
C VAL A 146 -3.16 14.68 -4.85
N GLY A 147 -2.07 14.27 -5.50
CA GLY A 147 -0.76 14.13 -4.84
C GLY A 147 -0.04 15.45 -4.60
N LEU A 148 -0.41 16.53 -5.30
CA LEU A 148 0.16 17.87 -5.13
C LEU A 148 -0.55 18.70 -4.05
N LEU A 149 -1.77 18.33 -3.68
CA LEU A 149 -2.66 19.08 -2.79
C LEU A 149 -2.53 18.61 -1.33
#